data_AF-A0A3C2B6Z2-F1
#
_entry.id   AF-A0A3C2B6Z2-F1
#
_cell.length_a   1.000
_cell.length_b   1.000
_cell.length_c   1.000
_cell.angle_alpha   90.00
_cell.angle_beta   90.00
_cell.angle_gamma   90.00
#
_symmetry.space_group_name_H-M   'P 1'
#
loop_
_entity.id
_entity.type
_entity.pdbx_description
1 polymer ?
#
loop_
_entity_poly.entity_id
_entity_poly.type
_entity_poly.pdbx_seq_one_letter_code
_entity_poly.pdbx_strand_id
1 'polypeptide(L)'
;EIVTPGMVVGQDLGITLDMENWWMRAHSKGIVQSTDLVPMGLTADGTLTLLHHPTGVNHTRQPDWVVLAVPPNPVEWLYRDLLAAGVNVTRVGDCVAPRRAH
;
A
#
# COMPACT_ATOMS: atom_id res chain seq x y z
N GLU A 1 12.95 0.67 -5.60
CA GLU A 1 11.86 1.11 -6.51
C GLU A 1 10.57 1.16 -5.71
N ILE A 2 9.71 2.14 -5.95
CA ILE A 2 8.33 2.16 -5.47
C ILE A 2 7.43 1.97 -6.68
N VAL A 3 6.66 0.89 -6.64
CA VAL A 3 5.71 0.51 -7.71
C VAL A 3 4.30 0.81 -7.23
N THR A 4 3.49 1.44 -8.08
CA THR A 4 2.10 1.76 -7.78
C THR A 4 1.22 1.57 -9.01
N PRO A 5 -0.03 1.12 -8.85
CA PRO A 5 -1.03 1.17 -9.92
C PRO A 5 -1.59 2.59 -10.13
N GLY A 6 -1.27 3.55 -9.27
CA GLY A 6 -1.64 4.94 -9.47
C GLY A 6 -0.79 5.60 -10.55
N MET A 7 -1.32 6.69 -11.12
CA MET A 7 -0.58 7.54 -12.07
C MET A 7 0.61 8.26 -11.44
N VAL A 8 0.66 8.33 -10.10
CA VAL A 8 1.73 8.96 -9.34
C VAL A 8 2.00 8.16 -8.06
N VAL A 9 3.25 8.19 -7.57
CA VAL A 9 3.60 7.63 -6.25
C VAL A 9 3.25 8.63 -5.16
N GLY A 10 2.54 8.17 -4.13
CA GLY A 10 2.23 9.01 -2.97
C GLY A 10 1.14 10.05 -3.24
N GLN A 11 0.16 9.76 -4.11
CA GLN A 11 -0.99 10.62 -4.41
C GLN A 11 -1.66 11.20 -3.14
N ASP A 12 -1.61 10.44 -2.06
CA ASP A 12 -2.19 10.80 -0.76
C ASP A 12 -1.44 11.91 -0.03
N LEU A 13 -0.21 12.21 -0.42
CA LEU A 13 0.54 13.35 0.10
C LEU A 13 0.06 14.68 -0.50
N GLY A 14 -0.75 14.63 -1.57
CA GLY A 14 -1.35 15.81 -2.20
C GLY A 14 -2.24 16.60 -1.24
N ILE A 15 -2.98 15.94 -0.34
CA ILE A 15 -3.81 16.63 0.66
C ILE A 15 -2.99 17.42 1.69
N THR A 16 -1.76 17.00 1.94
CA THR A 16 -0.83 17.67 2.86
C THR A 16 0.13 18.63 2.16
N LEU A 17 0.06 18.75 0.83
CA LEU A 17 0.99 19.54 0.01
C LEU A 17 2.48 19.15 0.19
N ASP A 18 2.77 17.91 0.60
CA ASP A 18 4.14 17.40 0.77
C ASP A 18 4.57 16.48 -0.38
N MET A 19 3.75 16.29 -1.42
CA MET A 19 4.03 15.33 -2.49
C MET A 19 5.34 15.65 -3.23
N GLU A 20 5.50 16.89 -3.70
CA GLU A 20 6.69 17.34 -4.42
C GLU A 20 7.93 17.33 -3.52
N ASN A 21 7.77 17.78 -2.27
CA ASN A 21 8.84 17.75 -1.28
C ASN A 21 9.28 16.32 -0.97
N TRP A 22 8.34 15.38 -0.87
CA TRP A 22 8.63 13.96 -0.71
C TRP A 22 9.33 13.39 -1.95
N TRP A 23 8.88 13.72 -3.17
CA TRP A 23 9.56 13.31 -4.41
C TRP A 23 11.00 13.80 -4.48
N MET A 24 11.27 15.06 -4.14
CA MET A 24 12.63 15.59 -4.10
C MET A 24 13.51 14.78 -3.14
N ARG A 25 13.01 14.48 -1.94
CA ARG A 25 13.72 13.67 -0.93
C ARG A 25 13.90 12.21 -1.36
N ALA A 26 12.94 11.63 -2.08
CA ALA A 26 13.03 10.26 -2.60
C ALA A 26 14.02 10.17 -3.76
N HIS A 27 13.95 11.12 -4.70
CA HIS A 27 14.84 11.20 -5.84
C HIS A 27 16.29 11.45 -5.44
N SER A 28 16.54 12.35 -4.47
CA SER A 28 17.90 12.58 -3.96
C SER A 28 18.53 11.35 -3.29
N LYS A 29 17.71 10.37 -2.88
CA LYS A 29 18.13 9.06 -2.39
C LYS A 29 18.19 7.98 -3.48
N GLY A 30 17.96 8.33 -4.75
CA GLY A 30 17.96 7.38 -5.87
C GLY A 30 16.76 6.43 -5.91
N ILE A 31 15.65 6.76 -5.24
CA ILE A 31 14.46 5.91 -5.23
C ILE A 31 13.72 6.06 -6.57
N VAL A 32 13.81 5.02 -7.41
CA VAL A 32 13.04 4.90 -8.65
C VAL A 32 11.55 4.77 -8.35
N GLN A 33 10.73 5.47 -9.12
CA GLN A 33 9.27 5.40 -9.08
C GLN A 33 8.75 4.82 -10.38
N SER A 34 7.88 3.82 -10.30
CA SER A 34 7.25 3.18 -11.45
C SER A 34 5.73 3.17 -11.25
N THR A 35 5.05 4.00 -12.03
CA THR A 35 3.60 4.21 -11.96
C THR A 35 2.87 3.28 -12.92
N ASP A 36 1.55 3.23 -12.79
CA ASP A 36 0.66 2.51 -13.68
C ASP A 36 0.94 0.99 -13.78
N LEU A 37 1.66 0.44 -12.79
CA LEU A 37 2.07 -0.96 -12.71
C LEU A 37 1.35 -1.65 -11.55
N VAL A 38 0.53 -2.65 -11.88
CA VAL A 38 -0.17 -3.50 -10.91
C VAL A 38 0.70 -4.71 -10.59
N PRO A 39 1.09 -4.95 -9.32
CA PRO A 39 1.74 -6.19 -8.93
C PRO A 39 0.77 -7.37 -9.09
N MET A 40 1.10 -8.31 -9.99
CA MET A 40 0.23 -9.46 -10.31
C MET A 40 0.60 -10.71 -9.50
N GLY A 41 1.86 -10.86 -9.13
CA GLY A 41 2.32 -11.99 -8.34
C GLY A 41 3.84 -12.10 -8.27
N LEU A 42 4.31 -12.76 -7.22
CA LEU A 42 5.71 -13.13 -7.00
C LEU A 42 5.82 -14.65 -7.08
N THR A 43 6.65 -15.15 -7.98
CA THR A 43 6.91 -16.59 -8.12
C THR A 43 7.93 -17.07 -7.09
N ALA A 44 8.05 -18.39 -6.91
CA ALA A 44 8.96 -18.99 -5.94
C ALA A 44 10.45 -18.72 -6.24
N ASP A 45 10.80 -18.50 -7.50
CA ASP A 45 12.13 -18.09 -7.96
C ASP A 45 12.41 -16.59 -7.79
N GLY A 46 11.47 -15.83 -7.18
CA GLY A 46 11.64 -14.40 -6.91
C GLY A 46 11.27 -13.49 -8.09
N THR A 47 10.68 -14.02 -9.15
CA THR A 47 10.23 -13.20 -10.29
C THR A 47 8.90 -12.53 -9.97
N LEU A 48 8.93 -11.21 -9.83
CA LEU A 48 7.75 -10.35 -9.66
C LEU A 48 7.20 -9.97 -11.04
N THR A 49 5.94 -10.31 -11.30
CA THR A 49 5.21 -9.86 -12.50
C THR A 49 4.41 -8.60 -12.21
N LEU A 50 4.55 -7.61 -13.07
CA LEU A 50 3.86 -6.32 -13.01
C LEU A 50 3.07 -6.12 -14.31
N LEU A 51 1.80 -5.76 -14.22
CA LEU A 51 0.97 -5.41 -15.38
C LEU A 51 0.95 -3.89 -15.56
N HIS A 52 1.39 -3.39 -16.70
CA HIS A 52 1.18 -2.00 -17.10
C HIS A 52 -0.26 -1.82 -17.56
N HIS A 53 -1.16 -1.49 -16.64
CA HIS A 53 -2.61 -1.51 -16.85
C HIS A 53 -3.11 -0.59 -17.98
N PRO A 54 -2.45 0.52 -18.37
CA PRO A 54 -2.88 1.29 -19.53
C PRO A 54 -2.67 0.55 -20.86
N THR A 55 -1.65 -0.31 -20.94
CA THR A 55 -1.25 -0.98 -22.21
C THR A 55 -1.50 -2.49 -22.23
N GLY A 56 -1.72 -3.11 -21.07
CA GLY A 56 -1.83 -4.56 -20.92
C GLY A 56 -0.47 -5.30 -20.97
N VAL A 57 0.65 -4.60 -21.13
CA VAL A 57 1.99 -5.20 -21.21
C VAL A 57 2.45 -5.66 -19.84
N ASN A 58 3.00 -6.88 -19.76
CA ASN A 58 3.64 -7.38 -18.56
C ASN A 58 5.12 -6.99 -18.52
N HIS A 59 5.59 -6.62 -17.34
CA HIS A 59 6.98 -6.41 -16.99
C HIS A 59 7.38 -7.36 -15.87
N THR A 60 8.66 -7.67 -15.79
CA THR A 60 9.20 -8.49 -14.69
C THR A 60 10.29 -7.74 -13.92
N ARG A 61 10.44 -8.12 -12.65
CA ARG A 61 11.54 -7.72 -11.76
C ARG A 61 12.02 -8.94 -10.98
N GLN A 62 13.29 -8.94 -10.56
CA GLN A 62 13.83 -9.91 -9.60
C GLN A 62 14.43 -9.14 -8.42
N PRO A 63 13.60 -8.56 -7.54
CA PRO A 63 14.09 -7.85 -6.37
C PRO A 63 14.51 -8.84 -5.28
N ASP A 64 15.54 -8.50 -4.50
CA ASP A 64 15.92 -9.29 -3.31
C ASP A 64 14.81 -9.29 -2.24
N TRP A 65 14.05 -8.19 -2.18
CA TRP A 65 12.98 -7.98 -1.21
C TRP A 65 11.77 -7.29 -1.84
N VAL A 66 10.57 -7.73 -1.44
CA VAL A 66 9.30 -7.07 -1.75
C VAL A 66 8.64 -6.64 -0.45
N VAL A 67 8.30 -5.36 -0.36
CA VAL A 67 7.56 -4.81 0.78
C VAL A 67 6.17 -4.41 0.31
N LEU A 68 5.13 -4.96 0.95
CA LEU A 68 3.74 -4.66 0.63
C LEU A 68 3.22 -3.52 1.52
N ALA A 69 3.05 -2.34 0.93
CA ALA A 69 2.39 -1.20 1.54
C ALA A 69 0.92 -1.14 1.08
N VAL A 70 0.11 -2.10 1.53
CA VAL A 70 -1.30 -2.26 1.15
C VAL A 70 -2.24 -1.83 2.29
N PRO A 71 -3.53 -1.54 2.01
CA PRO A 71 -4.49 -1.22 3.05
C PRO A 71 -4.51 -2.29 4.17
N PRO A 72 -4.46 -1.88 5.45
CA PRO A 72 -4.45 -2.83 6.55
C PRO A 72 -5.83 -3.47 6.76
N ASN A 73 -5.84 -4.66 7.33
CA ASN A 73 -7.07 -5.29 7.81
C ASN A 73 -7.42 -4.79 9.23
N PRO A 74 -8.71 -4.62 9.57
CA PRO A 74 -9.12 -4.30 10.93
C PRO A 74 -8.64 -5.36 11.94
N VAL A 75 -8.13 -4.92 13.09
CA VAL A 75 -7.80 -5.80 14.22
C VAL A 75 -8.95 -5.77 15.22
N GLU A 76 -9.74 -6.83 15.27
CA GLU A 76 -11.04 -6.85 15.97
C GLU A 76 -11.21 -8.00 16.99
N TRP A 77 -10.17 -8.80 17.24
CA TRP A 77 -10.27 -9.98 18.11
C TRP A 77 -10.79 -9.62 19.50
N LEU A 78 -10.25 -8.57 20.14
CA LEU A 78 -10.64 -8.17 21.48
C LEU A 78 -12.09 -7.71 21.56
N TYR A 79 -12.55 -6.96 20.56
CA TYR A 79 -13.95 -6.53 20.47
C TYR A 79 -14.89 -7.76 20.41
N ARG A 80 -14.54 -8.75 19.60
CA ARG A 80 -15.33 -9.98 19.46
C ARG A 80 -15.37 -10.78 20.76
N ASP A 81 -14.24 -10.90 21.45
CA ASP A 81 -14.15 -11.61 22.73
C ASP A 81 -14.97 -10.92 23.83
N LEU A 82 -14.88 -9.59 23.95
CA LEU A 82 -15.65 -8.82 24.92
C LEU A 82 -17.15 -8.87 24.63
N LEU A 83 -17.55 -8.80 23.36
CA LEU A 83 -18.94 -8.95 22.94
C LEU A 83 -19.49 -10.33 23.33
N ALA A 84 -18.71 -11.40 23.09
CA ALA A 84 -19.08 -12.76 23.46
C ALA A 84 -19.19 -12.97 24.97
N ALA A 85 -18.41 -12.22 25.76
CA ALA A 85 -18.48 -12.20 27.23
C ALA A 85 -19.65 -11.36 27.78
N GLY A 86 -20.49 -10.76 26.93
CA GLY A 86 -21.63 -9.93 27.34
C GLY A 86 -21.27 -8.53 27.83
N VAL A 87 -20.03 -8.09 27.58
CA VAL A 87 -19.60 -6.73 27.92
C VAL A 87 -20.25 -5.74 26.97
N ASN A 88 -20.80 -4.64 27.51
CA ASN A 88 -21.25 -3.53 26.67
C ASN A 88 -20.03 -2.77 26.12
N VAL A 89 -19.63 -3.10 24.90
CA VAL A 89 -18.42 -2.59 24.24
C VAL A 89 -18.77 -1.99 22.86
N THR A 90 -18.10 -0.89 22.52
CA THR A 90 -18.22 -0.24 21.20
C THR A 90 -16.84 -0.17 20.56
N ARG A 91 -16.76 -0.40 19.24
CA ARG A 91 -15.54 -0.27 18.44
C ARG A 91 -15.50 1.07 17.70
N VAL A 92 -14.32 1.67 17.60
CA VAL A 92 -14.08 2.96 16.93
C VAL A 92 -12.73 2.97 16.21
N GLY A 93 -12.59 3.82 15.19
CA GLY A 93 -11.34 3.97 14.44
C GLY A 93 -10.99 2.77 13.57
N ASP A 94 -9.71 2.45 13.45
CA ASP A 94 -9.20 1.45 12.50
C ASP A 94 -9.66 0.02 12.80
N CYS A 95 -10.03 -0.29 14.04
CA CYS A 95 -10.64 -1.60 14.34
C CYS A 95 -12.06 -1.76 13.74
N VAL A 96 -12.64 -0.67 13.20
CA VAL A 96 -13.92 -0.68 12.47
C VAL A 96 -13.67 -0.62 10.97
N ALA A 97 -12.94 0.40 10.53
CA ALA A 97 -12.69 0.69 9.13
C ALA A 97 -11.38 1.46 9.02
N PRO A 98 -10.24 0.77 8.82
CA PRO A 98 -8.95 1.41 8.67
C PRO A 98 -8.98 2.42 7.54
N ARG A 99 -8.70 3.66 7.88
CA ARG A 99 -8.69 4.76 6.91
C ARG A 99 -7.80 5.87 7.42
N ARG A 100 -7.55 6.85 6.58
CA ARG A 100 -6.77 8.03 6.97
C ARG A 100 -7.51 8.82 8.05
N ALA A 101 -6.73 9.31 9.02
CA ALA A 101 -7.15 10.42 9.85
C ALA A 101 -7.17 11.67 8.94
N HIS A 102 -8.37 12.21 8.72
CA HIS A 102 -8.58 13.48 8.05
C HIS A 102 -8.92 14.53 9.10
#